data_AF-A0A1J1J321-F1
#
_entry.id   AF-A0A1J1J321-F1
#
_cell.length_a   1.000
_cell.length_b   1.000
_cell.length_c   1.000
_cell.angle_alpha   90.00
_cell.angle_beta   90.00
_cell.angle_gamma   90.00
#
_symmetry.space_group_name_H-M   'P 1'
#
loop_
_entity.id
_entity.type
_entity.pdbx_description
1 polymer ?
#
loop_
_entity_poly.entity_id
_entity_poly.type
_entity_poly.pdbx_seq_one_letter_code
_entity_poly.pdbx_strand_id
1 'polypeptide(L)'
;MSEDGQNKHASILRKYPTYRDDFVNGSWKWIEGRQMDDNAEGLWRVHDKLCDLKKFVTAHPGGSDITEAFEAYHLTEKASNILQKYFVKDAELPRNYKFTFKDDGFYRTLKRRATKVYENMDKSSLLLRKSKLISDLNLFLFFFTSLLFVRMRECFSISFRLV
;
A
#
# COMPACT_ATOMS: atom_id res chain seq x y z
N MET A 1 -24.22 -3.34 -26.36
CA MET A 1 -24.00 -3.26 -24.90
C MET A 1 -23.09 -2.05 -24.72
N SER A 2 -23.70 -0.98 -24.22
CA SER A 2 -23.27 0.43 -24.08
C SER A 2 -21.78 0.79 -24.31
N GLU A 3 -21.54 1.48 -25.42
CA GLU A 3 -20.46 2.44 -25.61
C GLU A 3 -20.72 3.68 -24.74
N ASP A 4 -20.46 3.61 -23.43
CA ASP A 4 -20.45 4.78 -22.56
C ASP A 4 -19.20 4.74 -21.68
N GLY A 5 -18.30 5.70 -21.86
CA GLY A 5 -17.06 5.77 -21.09
C GLY A 5 -15.90 6.51 -21.75
N GLN A 6 -16.06 7.06 -22.96
CA GLN A 6 -14.96 7.69 -23.70
C GLN A 6 -14.54 9.10 -23.25
N ASN A 7 -15.03 9.68 -22.15
CA ASN A 7 -14.55 10.99 -21.71
C ASN A 7 -14.48 11.16 -20.19
N LYS A 8 -13.30 10.91 -19.59
CA LYS A 8 -12.86 11.57 -18.35
C LYS A 8 -11.35 11.86 -18.37
N HIS A 9 -11.03 13.13 -18.64
CA HIS A 9 -9.83 13.90 -18.25
C HIS A 9 -8.57 13.11 -17.87
N ALA A 10 -7.54 13.17 -18.72
CA ALA A 10 -6.13 12.87 -18.41
C ALA A 10 -5.89 11.77 -17.36
N SER A 11 -6.54 10.62 -17.50
CA SER A 11 -6.30 9.49 -16.60
C SER A 11 -4.87 8.97 -16.78
N ILE A 12 -4.18 8.69 -15.68
CA ILE A 12 -2.87 8.02 -15.66
C ILE A 12 -2.94 6.59 -16.22
N LEU A 13 -4.16 6.07 -16.35
CA LEU A 13 -4.50 4.76 -16.88
C LEU A 13 -4.87 4.84 -18.36
N ARG A 14 -4.69 3.73 -19.08
CA ARG A 14 -5.12 3.59 -20.49
C ARG A 14 -6.56 3.09 -20.59
N LYS A 15 -6.99 2.28 -19.63
CA LYS A 15 -8.27 1.60 -19.48
C LYS A 15 -8.72 1.73 -18.02
N TYR A 16 -10.01 1.87 -17.79
CA TYR A 16 -10.57 1.88 -16.44
C TYR A 16 -10.33 0.53 -15.74
N PRO A 17 -9.95 0.51 -14.44
CA PRO A 17 -9.58 -0.74 -13.78
C PRO A 17 -10.75 -1.72 -13.66
N THR A 18 -10.47 -2.98 -13.93
CA THR A 18 -11.41 -4.09 -13.75
C THR A 18 -11.75 -4.23 -12.25
N TYR A 19 -13.02 -4.51 -11.94
CA TYR A 19 -13.55 -4.64 -10.57
C TYR A 19 -13.51 -3.38 -9.70
N ARG A 20 -13.26 -2.19 -10.28
CA ARG A 20 -13.16 -0.95 -9.50
C ARG A 20 -14.47 -0.56 -8.81
N ASP A 21 -15.59 -0.77 -9.49
CA ASP A 21 -16.92 -0.34 -9.05
C ASP A 21 -17.72 -1.45 -8.38
N ASP A 22 -17.12 -2.62 -8.21
CA ASP A 22 -17.75 -3.74 -7.56
C ASP A 22 -18.00 -3.43 -6.07
N PHE A 23 -19.07 -3.98 -5.51
CA PHE A 23 -19.44 -3.71 -4.11
C PHE A 23 -18.46 -4.34 -3.10
N VAL A 24 -17.89 -5.50 -3.47
CA VAL A 24 -16.92 -6.25 -2.64
C VAL A 24 -15.56 -6.23 -3.33
N ASN A 25 -14.66 -5.38 -2.82
CA ASN A 25 -13.34 -5.13 -3.40
C ASN A 25 -12.25 -5.45 -2.37
N GLY A 26 -11.92 -6.74 -2.25
CA GLY A 26 -10.80 -7.21 -1.43
C GLY A 26 -9.45 -7.09 -2.15
N SER A 27 -8.37 -7.32 -1.41
CA SER A 27 -7.01 -7.33 -1.94
C SER A 27 -6.80 -8.37 -3.05
N TRP A 28 -7.39 -9.56 -2.91
CA TRP A 28 -7.34 -10.62 -3.93
C TRP A 28 -7.95 -10.17 -5.26
N LYS A 29 -9.11 -9.49 -5.20
CA LYS A 29 -9.84 -9.01 -6.38
C LYS A 29 -9.10 -7.86 -7.05
N TRP A 30 -8.45 -7.02 -6.26
CA TRP A 30 -7.57 -5.98 -6.76
C TRP A 30 -6.37 -6.58 -7.52
N ILE A 31 -5.72 -7.63 -6.98
CA ILE A 31 -4.62 -8.32 -7.67
C ILE A 31 -5.13 -8.95 -8.96
N GLU A 32 -6.26 -9.65 -8.92
CA GLU A 32 -6.86 -10.30 -10.07
C GLU A 32 -7.17 -9.28 -11.19
N GLY A 33 -7.84 -8.17 -10.83
CA GLY A 33 -8.11 -7.08 -11.77
C GLY A 33 -6.83 -6.48 -12.36
N ARG A 34 -5.78 -6.30 -11.53
CA ARG A 34 -4.46 -5.85 -12.02
C ARG A 34 -3.82 -6.86 -12.96
N GLN A 35 -3.91 -8.15 -12.68
CA GLN A 35 -3.36 -9.19 -13.56
C GLN A 35 -4.02 -9.16 -14.94
N MET A 36 -5.34 -8.96 -14.97
CA MET A 36 -6.10 -8.81 -16.20
C MET A 36 -5.76 -7.51 -16.93
N ASP A 37 -5.73 -6.38 -16.23
CA ASP A 37 -5.55 -5.07 -16.85
C ASP A 37 -4.11 -4.84 -17.34
N ASP A 38 -3.11 -5.34 -16.62
CA ASP A 38 -1.70 -5.17 -16.97
C ASP A 38 -1.13 -6.30 -17.83
N ASN A 39 -1.98 -7.20 -18.35
CA ASN A 39 -1.56 -8.35 -19.15
C ASN A 39 -0.47 -9.17 -18.43
N ALA A 40 -0.69 -9.48 -17.16
CA ALA A 40 0.31 -10.13 -16.32
C ALA A 40 0.30 -11.66 -16.40
N GLU A 41 -0.56 -12.25 -17.23
CA GLU A 41 -0.63 -13.71 -17.48
C GLU A 41 -0.77 -14.56 -16.20
N GLY A 42 -1.50 -14.04 -15.20
CA GLY A 42 -1.65 -14.72 -13.90
C GLY A 42 -0.42 -14.63 -12.97
N LEU A 43 0.63 -13.92 -13.38
CA LEU A 43 1.79 -13.56 -12.57
C LEU A 43 1.67 -12.13 -12.02
N TRP A 44 2.65 -11.67 -11.27
CA TRP A 44 2.75 -10.26 -10.87
C TRP A 44 3.61 -9.52 -11.88
N ARG A 45 3.12 -8.38 -12.35
CA ARG A 45 3.90 -7.52 -13.23
C ARG A 45 4.61 -6.44 -12.43
N VAL A 46 5.92 -6.39 -12.55
CA VAL A 46 6.79 -5.34 -11.99
C VAL A 46 7.59 -4.76 -13.15
N HIS A 47 7.38 -3.48 -13.48
CA HIS A 47 7.86 -2.90 -14.75
C HIS A 47 7.26 -3.63 -15.96
N ASP A 48 8.10 -4.00 -16.91
CA ASP A 48 7.74 -4.84 -18.06
C ASP A 48 8.18 -6.29 -17.86
N LYS A 49 8.30 -6.71 -16.59
CA LYS A 49 8.71 -8.06 -16.19
C LYS A 49 7.57 -8.77 -15.46
N LEU A 50 7.42 -10.05 -15.73
CA LEU A 50 6.49 -10.94 -15.04
C LEU A 50 7.26 -11.78 -14.02
N CYS A 51 6.74 -11.80 -12.78
CA CYS A 51 7.37 -12.43 -11.63
C CYS A 51 6.39 -13.38 -10.92
N ASP A 52 6.87 -14.57 -10.53
CA ASP A 52 6.12 -15.48 -9.66
C ASP A 52 6.39 -15.16 -8.19
N LEU A 53 5.50 -14.38 -7.60
CA LEU A 53 5.63 -13.91 -6.23
C LEU A 53 4.72 -14.65 -5.25
N LYS A 54 4.15 -15.80 -5.64
CA LYS A 54 3.21 -16.57 -4.81
C LYS A 54 3.79 -16.93 -3.43
N LYS A 55 5.05 -17.38 -3.40
CA LYS A 55 5.78 -17.69 -2.14
C LYS A 55 6.22 -16.44 -1.38
N PHE A 56 6.49 -15.34 -2.10
CA PHE A 56 6.93 -14.10 -1.49
C PHE A 56 5.79 -13.44 -0.70
N VAL A 57 4.60 -13.35 -1.30
CA VAL A 57 3.42 -12.71 -0.69
C VAL A 57 3.03 -13.39 0.62
N THR A 58 3.12 -14.71 0.73
CA THR A 58 2.78 -15.44 1.97
C THR A 58 3.70 -15.11 3.13
N ALA A 59 4.93 -14.68 2.86
CA ALA A 59 5.92 -14.31 3.88
C ALA A 59 6.05 -12.78 4.05
N HIS A 60 5.32 -11.99 3.26
CA HIS A 60 5.52 -10.54 3.21
C HIS A 60 4.69 -9.80 4.28
N PRO A 61 5.30 -9.05 5.21
CA PRO A 61 4.58 -8.36 6.27
C PRO A 61 3.65 -7.24 5.78
N GLY A 62 3.93 -6.67 4.60
CA GLY A 62 3.21 -5.53 4.03
C GLY A 62 1.99 -5.90 3.18
N GLY A 63 1.60 -7.19 3.14
CA GLY A 63 0.50 -7.67 2.31
C GLY A 63 0.91 -7.98 0.88
N SER A 64 -0.08 -8.03 -0.02
CA SER A 64 0.03 -8.65 -1.35
C SER A 64 0.27 -7.68 -2.51
N ASP A 65 0.38 -6.37 -2.25
CA ASP A 65 0.79 -5.40 -3.27
C ASP A 65 2.32 -5.30 -3.31
N ILE A 66 2.87 -5.75 -4.42
CA ILE A 66 4.29 -5.93 -4.73
C ILE A 66 4.61 -5.32 -6.09
N THR A 67 3.77 -4.41 -6.53
CA THR A 67 3.83 -3.73 -7.82
C THR A 67 4.78 -2.53 -7.79
N GLU A 68 4.56 -1.58 -8.68
CA GLU A 68 5.22 -0.29 -8.75
C GLU A 68 5.26 0.46 -7.41
N ALA A 69 4.15 0.43 -6.67
CA ALA A 69 4.02 1.11 -5.38
C ALA A 69 4.99 0.53 -4.35
N PHE A 70 5.20 -0.78 -4.38
CA PHE A 70 6.14 -1.46 -3.50
C PHE A 70 7.58 -0.99 -3.73
N GLU A 71 8.07 -0.92 -4.99
CA GLU A 71 9.43 -0.46 -5.24
C GLU A 71 9.63 1.05 -5.00
N ALA A 72 8.59 1.85 -5.23
CA ALA A 72 8.61 3.28 -4.95
C ALA A 72 8.62 3.57 -3.44
N TYR A 73 7.89 2.78 -2.64
CA TYR A 73 7.84 2.90 -1.19
C TYR A 73 9.18 2.55 -0.53
N HIS A 74 9.86 1.52 -1.03
CA HIS A 74 11.15 1.12 -0.52
C HIS A 74 12.25 2.03 -1.08
N LEU A 75 12.67 3.04 -0.32
CA LEU A 75 13.72 3.98 -0.73
C LEU A 75 15.07 3.30 -1.07
N THR A 76 15.33 2.12 -0.50
CA THR A 76 16.54 1.32 -0.78
C THR A 76 16.38 0.40 -1.99
N GLU A 77 17.51 -0.09 -2.52
CA GLU A 77 17.51 -1.05 -3.65
C GLU A 77 17.16 -2.49 -3.26
N LYS A 78 17.06 -2.78 -1.94
CA LYS A 78 16.79 -4.14 -1.43
C LYS A 78 15.52 -4.74 -2.03
N ALA A 79 14.47 -3.93 -2.18
CA ALA A 79 13.21 -4.34 -2.78
C ALA A 79 13.35 -4.71 -4.26
N SER A 80 14.12 -3.94 -5.03
CA SER A 80 14.37 -4.24 -6.45
C SER A 80 15.17 -5.54 -6.59
N ASN A 81 16.21 -5.70 -5.77
CA ASN A 81 17.11 -6.85 -5.82
C ASN A 81 16.42 -8.17 -5.40
N ILE A 82 15.48 -8.12 -4.44
CA ILE A 82 14.74 -9.32 -4.05
C ILE A 82 13.73 -9.75 -5.12
N LEU A 83 13.08 -8.79 -5.79
CA LEU A 83 12.10 -9.08 -6.84
C LEU A 83 12.74 -9.75 -8.07
N GLN A 84 14.01 -9.43 -8.38
CA GLN A 84 14.75 -10.07 -9.46
C GLN A 84 14.85 -11.59 -9.32
N LYS A 85 14.82 -12.13 -8.08
CA LYS A 85 14.88 -13.58 -7.83
C LYS A 85 13.64 -14.34 -8.29
N TYR A 86 12.53 -13.63 -8.46
CA TYR A 86 11.23 -14.19 -8.83
C TYR A 86 10.88 -13.91 -10.29
N PHE A 87 11.83 -13.34 -11.06
CA PHE A 87 11.66 -13.06 -12.48
C PHE A 87 11.42 -14.35 -13.27
N VAL A 88 10.41 -14.32 -14.14
CA VAL A 88 10.06 -15.43 -15.04
C VAL A 88 10.38 -15.05 -16.48
N LYS A 89 9.77 -13.97 -16.98
CA LYS A 89 9.94 -13.51 -18.36
C LYS A 89 9.57 -12.04 -18.51
N ASP A 90 9.92 -11.44 -19.64
CA ASP A 90 9.44 -10.11 -20.01
C ASP A 90 7.99 -10.18 -20.54
N ALA A 91 7.25 -9.09 -20.35
CA ALA A 91 5.87 -8.98 -20.81
C ALA A 91 5.81 -8.52 -22.27
N GLU A 92 5.00 -9.20 -23.08
CA GLU A 92 4.88 -8.91 -24.52
C GLU A 92 3.97 -7.71 -24.82
N LEU A 93 2.98 -7.47 -23.96
CA LEU A 93 1.99 -6.42 -24.13
C LEU A 93 2.25 -5.21 -23.23
N PRO A 94 1.83 -3.99 -23.62
CA PRO A 94 1.96 -2.82 -22.78
C PRO A 94 1.04 -2.89 -21.54
N ARG A 95 1.44 -2.21 -20.45
CA ARG A 95 0.62 -2.06 -19.23
C ARG A 95 -0.54 -1.11 -19.40
N ASN A 96 -1.47 -1.17 -18.44
CA ASN A 96 -2.57 -0.22 -18.30
C ASN A 96 -2.16 1.11 -17.63
N TYR A 97 -0.86 1.37 -17.44
CA TYR A 97 -0.35 2.63 -16.91
C TYR A 97 0.48 3.40 -17.94
N LYS A 98 0.40 4.74 -17.88
CA LYS A 98 1.21 5.63 -18.73
C LYS A 98 2.59 5.91 -18.16
N PHE A 99 2.77 5.75 -16.86
CA PHE A 99 4.06 6.00 -16.21
C PHE A 99 5.03 4.84 -16.42
N THR A 100 6.28 5.21 -16.70
CA THR A 100 7.39 4.27 -16.86
C THR A 100 8.34 4.36 -15.67
N PHE A 101 9.17 3.33 -15.54
CA PHE A 101 10.24 3.26 -14.54
C PHE A 101 11.62 3.47 -15.15
N LYS A 102 11.65 4.15 -16.30
CA LYS A 102 12.91 4.67 -16.84
C LYS A 102 13.60 5.50 -15.76
N ASP A 103 14.93 5.54 -15.81
CA ASP A 103 15.69 6.23 -14.80
C ASP A 103 15.31 7.73 -14.71
N ASP A 104 14.98 8.35 -15.83
CA ASP A 104 14.47 9.72 -15.95
C ASP A 104 12.94 9.84 -15.77
N GLY A 105 12.23 8.72 -15.57
CA GLY A 105 10.79 8.65 -15.43
C GLY A 105 10.26 9.16 -14.08
N PHE A 106 8.92 9.19 -13.95
CA PHE A 106 8.22 9.73 -12.79
C PHE A 106 8.64 9.07 -11.47
N TYR A 107 8.55 7.73 -11.38
CA TYR A 107 8.79 7.01 -10.12
C TYR A 107 10.24 7.10 -9.64
N ARG A 108 11.22 6.97 -10.55
CA ARG A 108 12.65 7.08 -10.21
C ARG A 108 13.01 8.51 -9.80
N THR A 109 12.45 9.50 -10.49
CA THR A 109 12.61 10.91 -10.11
C THR A 109 11.97 11.22 -8.76
N LEU A 110 10.75 10.73 -8.51
CA LEU A 110 10.07 10.87 -7.23
C LEU A 110 10.90 10.23 -6.11
N LYS A 111 11.37 8.99 -6.31
CA LYS A 111 12.20 8.26 -5.36
C LYS A 111 13.49 9.04 -5.03
N ARG A 112 14.24 9.51 -6.03
CA ARG A 112 15.46 10.32 -5.81
C ARG A 112 15.18 11.61 -5.03
N ARG A 113 14.09 12.32 -5.35
CA ARG A 113 13.71 13.56 -4.65
C ARG A 113 13.32 13.26 -3.21
N ALA A 114 12.48 12.25 -2.99
CA ALA A 114 12.06 11.83 -1.66
C ALA A 114 13.24 11.38 -0.80
N THR A 115 14.18 10.62 -1.37
CA THR A 115 15.41 10.21 -0.67
C THR A 115 16.23 11.42 -0.23
N LYS A 116 16.44 12.42 -1.10
CA LYS A 116 17.17 13.65 -0.73
C LYS A 116 16.49 14.41 0.41
N VAL A 117 15.16 14.54 0.36
CA VAL A 117 14.40 15.17 1.46
C VAL A 117 14.54 14.36 2.74
N TYR A 118 14.46 13.02 2.65
CA TYR A 118 14.61 12.11 3.78
C TYR A 118 16.01 12.14 4.40
N GLU A 119 17.06 12.30 3.60
CA GLU A 119 18.44 12.44 4.08
C GLU A 119 18.64 13.74 4.87
N ASN A 120 18.00 14.83 4.42
CA ASN A 120 18.10 16.16 5.03
C ASN A 120 17.13 16.40 6.19
N MET A 121 16.20 15.49 6.46
CA MET A 121 15.30 15.60 7.61
C MET A 121 16.05 15.44 8.93
N ASP A 122 15.69 16.23 9.94
CA ASP A 122 16.22 16.06 11.29
C ASP A 122 15.75 14.71 11.87
N LYS A 123 16.69 13.76 11.94
CA LYS A 123 16.50 12.43 12.52
C LYS A 123 16.95 12.41 13.98
N SER A 124 17.05 13.57 14.63
CA SER A 124 17.49 13.65 16.01
C SER A 124 16.74 12.65 16.87
N SER A 125 17.50 11.88 17.65
CA SER A 125 16.98 10.88 18.57
C SER A 125 15.97 11.50 19.56
N LEU A 126 16.05 12.81 19.78
CA LEU A 126 15.10 13.61 20.56
C LEU A 126 13.70 13.65 19.94
N LEU A 127 13.56 13.91 18.63
CA LEU A 127 12.24 13.92 17.96
C LEU A 127 11.59 12.52 17.98
N LEU A 128 12.40 11.48 17.74
CA LEU A 128 11.96 10.09 17.80
C LEU A 128 11.52 9.68 19.22
N ARG A 129 12.25 10.09 20.26
CA ARG A 129 11.88 9.83 21.66
C ARG A 129 10.60 10.56 22.06
N LYS A 130 10.43 11.82 21.64
CA LYS A 130 9.19 12.58 21.88
C LYS A 130 7.99 11.89 21.24
N SER A 131 8.11 11.46 19.99
CA SER A 131 7.04 10.74 19.30
C SER A 131 6.66 9.44 20.04
N LYS A 132 7.66 8.63 20.45
CA LYS A 132 7.39 7.41 21.23
C LYS A 132 6.68 7.70 22.53
N LEU A 133 7.16 8.67 23.30
CA LEU A 133 6.56 9.04 24.58
C LEU A 133 5.10 9.52 24.41
N ILE A 134 4.83 10.30 23.36
CA ILE A 134 3.46 10.74 23.05
C ILE A 134 2.58 9.55 22.65
N SER A 135 3.08 8.61 21.85
CA SER A 135 2.34 7.39 21.48
C SER A 135 2.04 6.51 22.70
N ASP A 136 3.04 6.31 23.57
CA ASP A 136 2.88 5.51 24.79
C ASP A 136 1.88 6.16 25.75
N LEU A 137 1.93 7.49 25.89
CA LEU A 137 0.99 8.24 26.72
C LEU A 137 -0.44 8.19 26.18
N ASN A 138 -0.63 8.32 24.86
CA ASN A 138 -1.95 8.16 24.23
C ASN A 138 -2.50 6.75 24.44
N LEU A 139 -1.67 5.72 24.27
CA LEU A 139 -2.08 4.34 24.48
C LEU A 139 -2.49 4.09 25.94
N PHE A 140 -1.68 4.58 26.89
CA PHE A 140 -1.99 4.50 28.31
C PHE A 140 -3.31 5.21 28.63
N LEU A 141 -3.51 6.43 28.14
CA LEU A 141 -4.73 7.21 28.38
C LEU A 141 -5.96 6.51 27.80
N PHE A 142 -5.84 5.91 26.62
CA PHE A 142 -6.92 5.13 26.00
C PHE A 142 -7.33 3.95 26.88
N PHE A 143 -6.37 3.14 27.35
CA PHE A 143 -6.68 2.03 28.24
C PHE A 143 -7.24 2.52 29.58
N PHE A 144 -6.64 3.54 30.17
CA PHE A 144 -7.08 4.11 31.44
C PHE A 144 -8.52 4.64 31.37
N THR A 145 -8.85 5.41 30.34
CA THR A 145 -10.20 5.94 30.13
C THR A 145 -11.21 4.82 29.83
N SER A 146 -10.83 3.78 29.09
CA SER A 146 -11.69 2.61 28.87
C SER A 146 -12.00 1.85 30.17
N LEU A 147 -11.02 1.67 31.05
CA LEU A 147 -11.20 1.02 32.35
C LEU A 147 -12.05 1.88 33.30
N LEU A 148 -11.81 3.19 33.34
CA LEU A 148 -12.66 4.12 34.09
C LEU A 148 -14.09 4.10 33.60
N PHE A 149 -14.32 4.08 32.27
CA PHE A 149 -15.66 4.01 31.70
C PHE A 149 -16.41 2.75 32.15
N VAL A 150 -15.75 1.58 32.12
CA VAL A 150 -16.34 0.33 32.62
C VAL A 150 -16.67 0.45 34.11
N ARG A 151 -15.74 0.95 34.94
CA ARG A 151 -15.97 1.08 36.39
C ARG A 151 -17.09 2.07 36.73
N MET A 152 -17.15 3.20 36.03
CA MET A 152 -18.24 4.17 36.19
C MET A 152 -19.58 3.52 35.80
N ARG A 153 -19.65 2.80 34.68
CA ARG A 153 -20.86 2.08 34.26
C ARG A 153 -21.34 1.07 35.31
N GLU A 154 -20.43 0.28 35.89
CA GLU A 154 -20.77 -0.67 36.96
C GLU A 154 -21.30 0.05 38.21
N CYS A 155 -20.63 1.12 38.67
CA CYS A 155 -21.09 1.91 39.81
C CYS A 155 -22.48 2.54 39.56
N PHE A 156 -22.71 3.11 38.38
CA PHE A 156 -24.02 3.67 38.01
C PHE A 156 -25.11 2.58 37.91
N SER A 157 -24.78 1.38 37.41
CA SER A 157 -25.74 0.27 37.32
C SER A 157 -26.10 -0.32 38.69
N ILE A 158 -25.18 -0.33 39.65
CA ILE A 158 -25.44 -0.81 41.02
C ILE A 158 -26.33 0.20 41.77
N SER A 159 -26.05 1.50 41.64
CA SER A 159 -26.85 2.56 42.27
C SER A 159 -28.30 2.59 41.76
N PHE A 160 -28.55 2.21 40.50
CA PHE A 160 -29.91 2.10 39.94
C PHE A 160 -30.66 0.81 40.31
N ARG A 161 -29.99 -0.19 40.90
CA ARG A 161 -30.62 -1.44 41.39
C ARG A 161 -30.97 -1.40 42.87
N LEU A 162 -30.47 -0.41 43.61
CA LEU A 162 -30.69 -0.23 45.05
C LEU A 162 -31.73 0.86 45.39
N VAL A 163 -32.36 1.43 44.36
CA VAL A 163 -33.54 2.31 44.43
C VAL A 163 -34.70 1.59 43.77
#